data_AF-A0A674ID30-F1
#
_entry.id   AF-A0A674ID30-F1
#
_cell.length_a   1.000
_cell.length_b   1.000
_cell.length_c   1.000
_cell.angle_alpha   90.00
_cell.angle_beta   90.00
_cell.angle_gamma   90.00
#
_symmetry.space_group_name_H-M   'P 1'
#
loop_
_entity.id
_entity.type
_entity.pdbx_description
1 polymer ?
#
loop_
_entity_poly.entity_id
_entity_poly.type
_entity_poly.pdbx_seq_one_letter_code
_entity_poly.pdbx_strand_id
1 'polypeptide(L)'
;MTLRSSESSDGAERAGTEWRGPGAEVTERAAAERLVAAMEELRRAGWYWGSMNVAEAKERLQDTPEGTFLVRDSSHSEYLLTISVKTSAGPTNLRIEYQDGKFRLDSIICVRSRLKQFDSVVHLIEYYVLTCKDRKTGPETSSNGIVHLYLNKPLYTSTPSLQHRCRITINKCTNKILELPLPTRLKEYLKEYQYQV
;
A
#
# COMPACT_ATOMS: atom_id res chain seq x y z
N MET A 1 -66.76 -23.80 -19.46
CA MET A 1 -65.53 -23.25 -20.07
C MET A 1 -64.52 -23.04 -18.95
N THR A 2 -63.30 -23.57 -19.14
CA THR A 2 -62.03 -23.39 -18.36
C THR A 2 -62.10 -23.71 -16.85
N LEU A 3 -61.64 -24.85 -16.31
CA LEU A 3 -60.30 -25.50 -16.25
C LEU A 3 -59.14 -24.57 -15.86
N ARG A 4 -58.65 -24.66 -14.61
CA ARG A 4 -57.32 -25.23 -14.27
C ARG A 4 -56.98 -25.14 -12.77
N SER A 5 -56.44 -26.26 -12.27
CA SER A 5 -55.86 -26.55 -10.96
C SER A 5 -54.59 -25.77 -10.66
N SER A 6 -54.21 -25.65 -9.37
CA SER A 6 -52.93 -26.18 -8.85
C SER A 6 -52.72 -25.86 -7.36
N GLU A 7 -52.26 -26.89 -6.64
CA GLU A 7 -51.73 -26.89 -5.27
C GLU A 7 -50.53 -25.94 -5.09
N SER A 8 -50.27 -25.50 -3.86
CA SER A 8 -48.91 -25.23 -3.38
C SER A 8 -48.81 -25.37 -1.88
N SER A 9 -48.02 -26.37 -1.50
CA SER A 9 -47.53 -26.73 -0.17
C SER A 9 -46.36 -25.87 0.29
N ASP A 10 -46.27 -25.71 1.61
CA ASP A 10 -45.08 -25.55 2.47
C ASP A 10 -43.77 -24.99 1.92
N GLY A 11 -43.27 -23.97 2.63
CA GLY A 11 -41.88 -23.52 2.55
C GLY A 11 -41.50 -22.66 3.75
N ALA A 12 -41.19 -23.31 4.88
CA ALA A 12 -40.59 -22.67 6.04
C ALA A 12 -39.23 -22.05 5.69
N GLU A 13 -39.11 -20.73 5.80
CA GLU A 13 -37.85 -20.01 5.70
C GLU A 13 -36.92 -20.40 6.87
N ARG A 14 -35.96 -21.28 6.58
CA ARG A 14 -34.82 -21.51 7.46
C ARG A 14 -33.78 -20.44 7.20
N ALA A 15 -33.57 -19.57 8.19
CA ALA A 15 -32.39 -18.73 8.29
C ALA A 15 -31.13 -19.61 8.22
N GLY A 16 -30.43 -19.54 7.09
CA GLY A 16 -29.14 -20.21 6.91
C GLY A 16 -28.10 -19.58 7.82
N THR A 17 -27.78 -20.24 8.92
CA THR A 17 -26.57 -19.95 9.67
C THR A 17 -25.40 -20.39 8.79
N GLU A 18 -24.68 -19.43 8.23
CA GLU A 18 -23.45 -19.67 7.46
C GLU A 18 -22.44 -20.40 8.38
N TRP A 19 -22.27 -21.70 8.13
CA TRP A 19 -21.27 -22.52 8.83
C TRP A 19 -19.88 -22.07 8.36
N ARG A 20 -19.28 -21.13 9.09
CA ARG A 20 -17.88 -20.71 8.90
C ARG A 20 -16.98 -21.86 9.36
N GLY A 21 -16.49 -22.65 8.41
CA GLY A 21 -15.66 -23.82 8.71
C GLY A 21 -14.34 -23.44 9.42
N PRO A 22 -13.72 -24.36 10.17
CA PRO A 22 -12.49 -24.11 10.93
C PRO A 22 -11.30 -23.62 10.08
N GLY A 23 -11.33 -23.83 8.76
CA GLY A 23 -10.34 -23.28 7.83
C GLY A 23 -10.40 -21.76 7.66
N ALA A 24 -11.59 -21.15 7.76
CA ALA A 24 -11.77 -19.72 7.58
C ALA A 24 -11.16 -18.90 8.75
N GLU A 25 -11.30 -19.38 9.99
CA GLU A 25 -10.72 -18.75 11.17
C GLU A 25 -9.18 -18.81 11.15
N VAL A 26 -8.60 -19.93 10.70
CA VAL A 26 -7.14 -20.07 10.55
C VAL A 26 -6.60 -19.13 9.47
N THR A 27 -7.32 -18.95 8.36
CA THR A 27 -6.92 -18.00 7.31
C THR A 27 -7.03 -16.55 7.75
N GLU A 28 -8.04 -16.21 8.53
CA GLU A 28 -8.29 -14.85 9.04
C GLU A 28 -7.22 -14.44 10.07
N ARG A 29 -6.84 -15.37 10.96
CA ARG A 29 -5.72 -15.17 11.90
C ARG A 29 -4.39 -14.95 11.17
N ALA A 30 -4.08 -15.78 10.18
CA ALA A 30 -2.85 -15.63 9.40
C ALA A 30 -2.84 -14.31 8.60
N ALA A 31 -4.00 -13.85 8.11
CA ALA A 31 -4.12 -12.53 7.48
C ALA A 31 -3.86 -11.39 8.48
N ALA A 32 -4.42 -11.48 9.69
CA ALA A 32 -4.18 -10.50 10.75
C ALA A 32 -2.70 -10.42 11.15
N GLU A 33 -2.03 -11.56 11.32
CA GLU A 33 -0.59 -11.61 11.62
C GLU A 33 0.26 -10.97 10.52
N ARG A 34 -0.08 -11.20 9.25
CA ARG A 34 0.58 -10.53 8.11
C ARG A 34 0.33 -9.03 8.11
N LEU A 35 -0.89 -8.59 8.41
CA LEU A 35 -1.22 -7.17 8.51
C LEU A 35 -0.39 -6.48 9.60
N VAL A 36 -0.27 -7.10 10.78
CA VAL A 36 0.56 -6.59 11.87
C VAL A 36 2.02 -6.44 11.43
N ALA A 37 2.60 -7.47 10.80
CA ALA A 37 3.97 -7.41 10.29
C ALA A 37 4.17 -6.31 9.25
N ALA A 38 3.23 -6.16 8.31
CA ALA A 38 3.27 -5.11 7.29
C ALA A 38 3.18 -3.70 7.90
N MET A 39 2.36 -3.52 8.94
CA MET A 39 2.22 -2.25 9.65
C MET A 39 3.47 -1.90 10.45
N GLU A 40 4.12 -2.88 11.09
CA GLU A 40 5.41 -2.67 11.77
C GLU A 40 6.51 -2.27 10.81
N GLU A 41 6.55 -2.89 9.63
CA GLU A 41 7.48 -2.53 8.58
C GLU A 41 7.24 -1.11 8.05
N LEU A 42 5.97 -0.74 7.84
CA LEU A 42 5.57 0.61 7.45
C LEU A 42 5.97 1.67 8.49
N ARG A 43 5.84 1.38 9.78
CA ARG A 43 6.30 2.28 10.86
C ARG A 43 7.81 2.49 10.82
N ARG A 44 8.58 1.44 10.52
CA ARG A 44 10.05 1.51 10.41
C ARG A 44 10.53 2.29 9.19
N ALA A 45 9.67 2.53 8.22
CA ALA A 45 9.99 3.29 7.02
C ALA A 45 10.14 4.80 7.32
N GLY A 46 9.52 5.32 8.39
CA GLY A 46 9.68 6.70 8.86
C GLY A 46 8.88 7.76 8.08
N TRP A 47 8.17 7.36 7.02
CA TRP A 47 7.30 8.22 6.20
C TRP A 47 5.81 7.84 6.29
N TYR A 48 5.46 7.04 7.30
CA TYR A 48 4.09 6.82 7.73
C TYR A 48 3.70 7.83 8.81
N TRP A 49 2.63 8.59 8.56
CA TRP A 49 2.18 9.71 9.36
C TRP A 49 0.97 9.41 10.26
N GLY A 50 0.55 8.13 10.34
CA GLY A 50 -0.58 7.74 11.19
C GLY A 50 -1.87 8.46 10.83
N SER A 51 -2.61 8.91 11.85
CA SER A 51 -3.94 9.52 11.75
C SER A 51 -3.97 10.95 11.18
N MET A 52 -2.99 11.31 10.35
CA MET A 52 -2.96 12.58 9.63
C MET A 52 -4.18 12.73 8.74
N ASN A 53 -4.79 13.92 8.76
CA ASN A 53 -5.96 14.20 7.93
C ASN A 53 -5.57 14.69 6.52
N VAL A 54 -6.55 14.79 5.62
CA VAL A 54 -6.34 15.20 4.23
C VAL A 54 -5.81 16.63 4.12
N ALA A 55 -6.26 17.55 4.98
CA ALA A 55 -5.87 18.95 4.93
C ALA A 55 -4.39 19.12 5.35
N GLU A 56 -3.99 18.49 6.44
CA GLU A 56 -2.59 18.45 6.90
C GLU A 56 -1.65 17.86 5.85
N ALA A 57 -2.08 16.77 5.20
CA ALA A 57 -1.30 16.14 4.14
C ALA A 57 -1.13 17.08 2.93
N LYS A 58 -2.19 17.80 2.54
CA LYS A 58 -2.15 18.79 1.46
C LYS A 58 -1.18 19.93 1.79
N GLU A 59 -1.30 20.51 2.99
CA GLU A 59 -0.43 21.59 3.45
C GLU A 59 1.05 21.16 3.41
N ARG A 60 1.37 20.00 3.97
CA ARG A 60 2.74 19.44 4.01
C ARG A 60 3.33 19.17 2.63
N LEU A 61 2.49 18.86 1.64
CA LEU A 61 2.93 18.50 0.28
C LEU A 61 2.89 19.68 -0.69
N GLN A 62 2.17 20.75 -0.40
CA GLN A 62 1.87 21.84 -1.34
C GLN A 62 3.14 22.42 -1.97
N ASP A 63 4.16 22.68 -1.15
CA ASP A 63 5.43 23.32 -1.55
C ASP A 63 6.58 22.30 -1.69
N THR A 64 6.26 21.02 -1.80
CA THR A 64 7.26 19.97 -2.05
C THR A 64 7.45 19.73 -3.55
N PRO A 65 8.59 19.16 -3.98
CA PRO A 65 8.78 18.75 -5.36
C PRO A 65 7.78 17.66 -5.79
N GLU A 66 7.46 17.62 -7.09
CA GLU A 66 6.63 16.56 -7.67
C GLU A 66 7.17 15.16 -7.36
N GLY A 67 6.26 14.23 -7.08
CA GLY A 67 6.56 12.86 -6.66
C GLY A 67 6.97 12.73 -5.20
N THR A 68 6.95 13.81 -4.41
CA THR A 68 7.03 13.70 -2.95
C THR A 68 5.74 13.08 -2.42
N PHE A 69 5.86 12.05 -1.57
CA PHE A 69 4.71 11.32 -1.05
C PHE A 69 4.82 11.04 0.45
N LEU A 70 3.69 10.73 1.07
CA LEU A 70 3.60 10.19 2.42
C LEU A 70 2.47 9.16 2.50
N VAL A 71 2.53 8.27 3.48
CA VAL A 71 1.43 7.34 3.78
C VAL A 71 0.81 7.72 5.11
N ARG A 72 -0.51 7.66 5.19
CA ARG A 72 -1.32 7.97 6.38
C ARG A 72 -2.52 7.04 6.45
N ASP A 73 -3.19 7.06 7.58
CA ASP A 73 -4.47 6.37 7.75
C ASP A 73 -5.50 6.97 6.80
N SER A 74 -6.35 6.11 6.24
CA SER A 74 -7.46 6.57 5.41
C SER A 74 -8.54 7.18 6.30
N SER A 75 -9.13 8.28 5.85
CA SER A 75 -10.34 8.85 6.47
C SER A 75 -11.63 8.17 5.95
N HIS A 76 -11.50 7.25 4.98
CA HIS A 76 -12.61 6.51 4.41
C HIS A 76 -12.69 5.12 5.06
N SER A 77 -13.87 4.73 5.53
CA SER A 77 -14.09 3.50 6.33
C SER A 77 -13.69 2.20 5.62
N GLU A 78 -13.79 2.15 4.29
CA GLU A 78 -13.47 0.96 3.49
C GLU A 78 -11.96 0.74 3.25
N TYR A 79 -11.10 1.67 3.65
CA TYR A 79 -9.67 1.61 3.36
C TYR A 79 -8.88 1.79 4.65
N LEU A 80 -7.77 1.08 4.78
CA LEU A 80 -6.90 1.22 5.95
C LEU A 80 -5.93 2.41 5.78
N LEU A 81 -5.36 2.54 4.58
CA LEU A 81 -4.26 3.46 4.31
C LEU A 81 -4.51 4.29 3.06
N THR A 82 -3.87 5.44 3.00
CA THR A 82 -3.87 6.36 1.87
C THR A 82 -2.48 6.90 1.62
N ILE A 83 -2.05 6.91 0.36
CA ILE A 83 -0.88 7.63 -0.12
C ILE A 83 -1.32 9.05 -0.45
N SER A 84 -0.70 10.05 0.15
CA SER A 84 -0.82 11.43 -0.29
C SER A 84 0.43 11.79 -1.08
N VAL A 85 0.29 12.31 -2.30
CA VAL A 85 1.41 12.57 -3.22
C VAL A 85 1.26 13.92 -3.90
N LYS A 86 2.36 14.65 -4.04
CA LYS A 86 2.44 15.87 -4.85
C LYS A 86 2.55 15.52 -6.33
N THR A 87 1.58 15.95 -7.13
CA THR A 87 1.65 15.90 -8.60
C THR A 87 1.80 17.30 -9.18
N SER A 88 2.00 17.39 -10.49
CA SER A 88 1.98 18.67 -11.23
C SER A 88 0.71 19.50 -11.02
N ALA A 89 -0.45 18.86 -10.79
CA ALA A 89 -1.72 19.53 -10.51
C ALA A 89 -1.93 19.86 -9.00
N GLY A 90 -1.00 19.44 -8.14
CA GLY A 90 -1.09 19.63 -6.69
C GLY A 90 -1.16 18.32 -5.90
N PRO A 91 -1.29 18.40 -4.56
CA PRO A 91 -1.40 17.21 -3.72
C PRO A 91 -2.70 16.43 -3.98
N THR A 92 -2.57 15.13 -4.25
CA THR A 92 -3.69 14.19 -4.45
C THR A 92 -3.57 12.99 -3.51
N ASN A 93 -4.62 12.17 -3.44
CA ASN A 93 -4.73 11.01 -2.57
C ASN A 93 -5.02 9.75 -3.37
N LEU A 94 -4.35 8.66 -3.02
CA LEU A 94 -4.54 7.33 -3.59
C LEU A 94 -4.78 6.37 -2.45
N ARG A 95 -5.91 5.67 -2.48
CA ARG A 95 -6.26 4.72 -1.42
C ARG A 95 -5.55 3.39 -1.65
N ILE A 96 -5.24 2.71 -0.55
CA ILE A 96 -4.66 1.37 -0.57
C ILE A 96 -5.72 0.39 -0.09
N GLU A 97 -6.10 -0.52 -0.97
CA GLU A 97 -7.01 -1.62 -0.66
C GLU A 97 -6.22 -2.73 0.04
N TYR A 98 -6.84 -3.35 1.05
CA TYR A 98 -6.34 -4.57 1.69
C TYR A 98 -7.42 -5.65 1.64
N GLN A 99 -7.20 -6.68 0.83
CA GLN A 99 -8.13 -7.81 0.67
C GLN A 99 -7.33 -9.09 0.49
N ASP A 100 -7.84 -10.22 1.02
CA ASP A 100 -7.21 -11.54 0.94
C ASP A 100 -5.75 -11.56 1.41
N GLY A 101 -5.43 -10.75 2.41
CA GLY A 101 -4.08 -10.64 2.96
C GLY A 101 -3.10 -9.82 2.13
N LYS A 102 -3.55 -9.13 1.08
CA LYS A 102 -2.69 -8.39 0.13
C LYS A 102 -3.08 -6.92 0.01
N PHE A 103 -2.07 -6.07 -0.14
CA PHE A 103 -2.19 -4.65 -0.45
C PHE A 103 -2.16 -4.40 -1.95
N ARG A 104 -2.97 -3.46 -2.43
CA ARG A 104 -2.93 -2.93 -3.80
C ARG A 104 -3.45 -1.50 -3.84
N LEU A 105 -3.12 -0.77 -4.91
CA LEU A 105 -3.72 0.56 -5.12
C LEU A 105 -5.18 0.42 -5.54
N ASP A 106 -5.98 1.41 -5.15
CA ASP A 106 -7.38 1.51 -5.56
C ASP A 106 -7.51 1.54 -7.10
N SER A 107 -8.33 0.62 -7.58
CA SER A 107 -8.61 0.38 -8.99
C SER A 107 -9.34 1.52 -9.71
N ILE A 108 -9.93 2.47 -8.97
CA ILE A 108 -10.65 3.61 -9.54
C ILE A 108 -9.69 4.60 -10.21
N ILE A 109 -8.45 4.70 -9.71
CA ILE A 109 -7.47 5.70 -10.19
C ILE A 109 -6.41 5.07 -11.12
N CYS A 110 -6.27 3.75 -11.09
CA CYS A 110 -5.28 3.01 -11.87
C CYS A 110 -5.97 1.98 -12.77
N VAL A 111 -5.69 2.00 -14.08
CA VAL A 111 -6.24 1.04 -15.04
C VAL A 111 -6.07 -0.41 -14.53
N ARG A 112 -7.19 -1.06 -14.22
CA ARG A 112 -7.29 -2.37 -13.51
C ARG A 112 -6.39 -3.48 -14.03
N SER A 113 -6.02 -3.45 -15.31
CA SER A 113 -5.24 -4.50 -15.98
C SER A 113 -3.81 -4.69 -15.44
N ARG A 114 -3.27 -3.79 -14.60
CA ARG A 114 -1.86 -3.85 -14.17
C ARG A 114 -1.61 -3.70 -12.66
N LEU A 115 -2.65 -3.75 -11.83
CA LEU A 115 -2.46 -3.59 -10.38
C LEU A 115 -1.82 -4.84 -9.77
N LYS A 116 -0.59 -4.66 -9.29
CA LYS A 116 0.14 -5.68 -8.54
C LYS A 116 -0.38 -5.73 -7.10
N GLN A 117 -0.31 -6.92 -6.53
CA GLN A 117 -0.66 -7.20 -5.14
C GLN A 117 0.61 -7.48 -4.35
N PHE A 118 0.65 -7.03 -3.10
CA PHE A 118 1.84 -7.08 -2.26
C PHE A 118 1.49 -7.54 -0.85
N ASP A 119 2.40 -8.26 -0.19
CA ASP A 119 2.28 -8.58 1.24
C ASP A 119 2.62 -7.39 2.15
N SER A 120 3.26 -6.36 1.59
CA SER A 120 3.74 -5.18 2.31
C SER A 120 3.38 -3.90 1.57
N VAL A 121 2.99 -2.88 2.34
CA VAL A 121 2.80 -1.51 1.85
C VAL A 121 4.14 -0.89 1.43
N VAL A 122 5.21 -1.18 2.15
CA VAL A 122 6.55 -0.67 1.82
C VAL A 122 7.02 -1.25 0.49
N HIS A 123 6.79 -2.55 0.27
CA HIS A 123 7.07 -3.20 -1.00
C HIS A 123 6.22 -2.62 -2.14
N LEU A 124 4.92 -2.40 -1.91
CA LEU A 124 4.04 -1.72 -2.86
C LEU A 124 4.62 -0.37 -3.27
N ILE A 125 5.00 0.47 -2.30
CA ILE A 125 5.57 1.79 -2.56
C ILE A 125 6.89 1.69 -3.32
N GLU A 126 7.81 0.82 -2.89
CA GLU A 126 9.09 0.62 -3.55
C GLU A 126 8.90 0.24 -5.02
N TYR A 127 8.00 -0.72 -5.30
CA TYR A 127 7.70 -1.15 -6.65
C TYR A 127 7.30 0.02 -7.56
N TYR A 128 6.38 0.87 -7.10
CA TYR A 128 5.93 2.03 -7.87
C TYR A 128 7.03 3.11 -7.99
N VAL A 129 7.83 3.33 -6.94
CA VAL A 129 8.97 4.26 -7.00
C VAL A 129 10.02 3.80 -8.02
N LEU A 130 10.35 2.51 -8.05
CA LEU A 130 11.30 1.95 -9.02
C LEU A 130 10.74 1.98 -10.45
N THR A 131 9.49 1.59 -10.62
CA THR A 131 8.80 1.61 -11.94
C THR A 131 8.74 3.03 -12.52
N CYS A 132 8.57 4.05 -11.68
CA CYS A 132 8.61 5.46 -12.10
C CYS A 132 10.03 5.94 -12.48
N LYS A 133 11.09 5.37 -11.90
CA LYS A 133 12.49 5.73 -12.21
C LYS A 133 12.98 5.15 -13.52
N ASP A 134 12.55 3.94 -13.87
CA ASP A 134 12.91 3.31 -15.15
C ASP A 134 12.30 4.04 -16.35
N ARG A 135 11.19 4.76 -16.14
CA ARG A 135 10.51 5.57 -17.16
C ARG A 135 11.17 6.93 -17.42
N LYS A 136 12.47 7.09 -17.17
CA LYS A 136 13.27 8.29 -17.54
C LYS A 136 13.43 8.49 -19.07
N THR A 137 12.50 8.02 -19.88
CA THR A 137 12.33 8.41 -21.28
C THR A 137 10.95 9.07 -21.42
N GLY A 138 10.92 10.38 -21.15
CA GLY A 138 9.85 11.30 -21.56
C GLY A 138 8.76 11.61 -20.53
N PRO A 139 8.50 12.90 -20.21
CA PRO A 139 7.16 13.30 -19.83
C PRO A 139 6.32 13.22 -21.10
N GLU A 140 5.74 12.05 -21.39
CA GLU A 140 4.64 12.04 -22.34
C GLU A 140 3.48 12.75 -21.65
N THR A 141 3.31 14.03 -22.01
CA THR A 141 2.05 14.74 -21.87
C THR A 141 0.99 13.91 -22.58
N SER A 142 0.39 12.97 -21.85
CA SER A 142 -0.84 12.33 -22.27
C SER A 142 -1.87 13.43 -22.30
N SER A 143 -2.25 13.82 -23.51
CA SER A 143 -3.25 14.83 -23.88
C SER A 143 -4.68 14.51 -23.39
N ASN A 144 -4.84 13.71 -22.34
CA ASN A 144 -6.11 13.14 -21.90
C ASN A 144 -6.46 13.42 -20.42
N GLY A 145 -5.76 14.34 -19.72
CA GLY A 145 -6.12 14.73 -18.35
C GLY A 145 -5.93 13.63 -17.29
N ILE A 146 -5.28 12.51 -17.63
CA ILE A 146 -4.99 11.43 -16.71
C ILE A 146 -3.74 11.80 -15.91
N VAL A 147 -3.91 12.05 -14.61
CA VAL A 147 -2.81 12.25 -13.67
C VAL A 147 -2.08 10.92 -13.51
N HIS A 148 -0.90 10.79 -14.12
CA HIS A 148 -0.06 9.60 -13.96
C HIS A 148 0.49 9.53 -12.54
N LEU A 149 0.39 8.35 -11.91
CA LEU A 149 1.02 8.11 -10.61
C LEU A 149 2.54 8.21 -10.75
N TYR A 150 3.12 9.21 -10.09
CA TYR A 150 4.56 9.39 -10.00
C TYR A 150 4.99 9.43 -8.52
N LEU A 151 5.68 8.39 -8.06
CA LEU A 151 6.28 8.34 -6.72
C LEU A 151 7.80 8.42 -6.85
N ASN A 152 8.42 9.30 -6.08
CA ASN A 152 9.86 9.52 -6.17
C ASN A 152 10.53 9.47 -4.79
N LYS A 153 10.13 10.38 -3.89
CA LYS A 153 10.77 10.52 -2.58
C LYS A 153 9.74 10.56 -1.44
N PRO A 154 9.99 9.87 -0.34
CA PRO A 154 9.13 9.97 0.83
C PRO A 154 9.32 11.31 1.56
N LEU A 155 8.25 11.82 2.14
CA LEU A 155 8.25 12.87 3.14
C LEU A 155 8.29 12.22 4.52
N TYR A 156 9.46 12.23 5.15
CA TYR A 156 9.65 11.66 6.47
C TYR A 156 8.99 12.50 7.57
N THR A 157 8.48 11.83 8.60
CA THR A 157 7.89 12.45 9.81
C THR A 157 8.89 13.26 10.62
N SER A 158 10.15 12.84 10.58
CA SER A 158 11.30 13.46 11.22
C SER A 158 12.56 13.10 10.43
N THR A 159 13.68 13.77 10.71
CA THR A 159 14.95 13.45 10.05
C THR A 159 15.37 12.01 10.38
N PRO A 160 15.49 11.10 9.39
CA PRO A 160 15.92 9.72 9.64
C PRO A 160 17.33 9.69 10.21
N SER A 161 17.58 8.71 11.09
CA SER A 161 18.91 8.49 11.65
C SER A 161 19.95 8.24 10.56
N LEU A 162 21.21 8.61 10.82
CA LEU A 162 22.31 8.32 9.91
C LEU A 162 22.40 6.81 9.60
N GLN A 163 22.18 5.97 10.62
CA GLN A 163 22.19 4.52 10.46
C GLN A 163 21.11 4.04 9.45
N HIS A 164 19.90 4.59 9.53
CA HIS A 164 18.84 4.26 8.57
C HIS A 164 19.19 4.75 7.17
N ARG A 165 19.74 5.96 7.04
CA ARG A 165 20.21 6.49 5.74
C ARG A 165 21.28 5.59 5.12
N CYS A 166 22.24 5.12 5.92
CA CYS A 166 23.25 4.16 5.48
C CYS A 166 22.61 2.84 5.02
N ARG A 167 21.62 2.32 5.77
CA ARG A 167 20.85 1.12 5.37
C ARG A 167 20.19 1.28 4.01
N ILE A 168 19.47 2.38 3.79
CA ILE A 168 18.82 2.65 2.50
C ILE A 168 19.86 2.74 1.37
N THR A 169 21.00 3.40 1.61
CA THR A 169 22.09 3.47 0.62
C THR A 169 22.66 2.09 0.29
N ILE A 170 22.87 1.23 1.29
CA ILE A 170 23.36 -0.14 1.09
C ILE A 170 22.34 -0.97 0.29
N ASN A 171 21.05 -0.89 0.65
CA ASN A 171 19.98 -1.64 -0.01
C ASN A 171 19.83 -1.27 -1.50
N LYS A 172 20.16 -0.02 -1.88
CA LYS A 172 20.22 0.42 -3.28
C LYS A 172 21.35 -0.22 -4.08
N CYS A 173 22.43 -0.64 -3.41
CA CYS A 173 23.60 -1.21 -4.05
C CYS A 173 23.58 -2.74 -4.08
N THR A 174 22.98 -3.39 -3.08
CA THR A 174 22.96 -4.85 -2.99
C THR A 174 21.83 -5.38 -2.11
N ASN A 175 21.29 -6.53 -2.48
CA ASN A 175 20.40 -7.36 -1.64
C ASN A 175 21.17 -8.50 -0.93
N LYS A 176 22.47 -8.66 -1.21
CA LYS A 176 23.31 -9.74 -0.67
C LYS A 176 23.95 -9.35 0.66
N ILE A 177 23.12 -9.09 1.68
CA ILE A 177 23.55 -8.60 3.00
C ILE A 177 24.57 -9.54 3.68
N LEU A 178 24.44 -10.85 3.48
CA LEU A 178 25.30 -11.86 4.11
C LEU A 178 26.76 -11.79 3.65
N GLU A 179 27.00 -11.34 2.42
CA GLU A 179 28.33 -11.23 1.80
C GLU A 179 29.08 -9.96 2.26
N LEU A 180 28.40 -9.02 2.92
CA LEU A 180 29.02 -7.77 3.36
C LEU A 180 30.06 -8.03 4.48
N PRO A 181 31.18 -7.31 4.49
CA PRO A 181 32.19 -7.37 5.55
C PRO A 181 31.74 -6.58 6.79
N LEU A 182 30.57 -6.91 7.32
CA LEU A 182 29.95 -6.25 8.47
C LEU A 182 29.77 -7.23 9.64
N PRO A 183 29.84 -6.74 10.90
CA PRO A 183 29.43 -7.52 12.08
C PRO A 183 27.99 -8.05 11.97
N THR A 184 27.72 -9.20 12.58
CA THR A 184 26.39 -9.86 12.55
C THR A 184 25.25 -8.93 12.95
N ARG A 185 25.43 -8.14 14.01
CA ARG A 185 24.44 -7.17 14.49
C ARG A 185 24.04 -6.13 13.42
N LEU A 186 24.99 -5.70 12.59
CA LEU A 186 24.68 -4.78 11.49
C LEU A 186 23.99 -5.50 10.32
N LYS A 187 24.35 -6.77 10.05
CA LYS A 187 23.63 -7.59 9.07
C LYS A 187 22.18 -7.83 9.47
N GLU A 188 21.92 -8.09 10.75
CA GLU A 188 20.56 -8.22 11.31
C GLU A 188 19.78 -6.91 11.13
N TYR A 189 20.38 -5.77 11.48
CA TYR A 189 19.77 -4.46 11.29
C TYR A 189 19.40 -4.15 9.83
N LEU A 190 20.22 -4.58 8.86
CA LEU A 190 19.93 -4.45 7.43
C LEU A 190 18.78 -5.39 7.01
N LYS A 191 18.69 -6.60 7.56
CA LYS A 191 17.61 -7.56 7.28
C LYS A 191 16.24 -7.11 7.81
N GLU A 192 16.22 -6.30 8.87
CA GLU A 192 14.97 -5.74 9.41
C GLU A 192 14.26 -4.79 8.42
N TYR A 193 14.93 -4.29 7.39
CA TYR A 193 14.34 -3.44 6.36
C TYR A 193 15.16 -3.50 5.07
N GLN A 194 14.63 -4.22 4.08
CA GLN A 194 15.33 -4.54 2.84
C GLN A 194 15.06 -3.56 1.68
N TYR A 195 14.25 -2.53 1.89
CA TYR A 195 13.80 -1.63 0.84
C TYR A 195 14.75 -0.43 0.63
N GLN A 196 14.60 0.21 -0.52
CA GLN A 196 15.41 1.31 -1.04
C GLN A 196 14.78 2.71 -0.83
N VAL A 197 13.61 2.76 -0.20
CA VAL A 197 12.81 3.96 0.06
C VAL A 197 12.74 4.26 1.54
#